data_AF-A0A847F634-F1
#
_entry.id   AF-A0A847F634-F1
#
_cell.length_a   1.000
_cell.length_b   1.000
_cell.length_c   1.000
_cell.angle_alpha   90.00
_cell.angle_beta   90.00
_cell.angle_gamma   90.00
#
_symmetry.space_group_name_H-M   'P 1'
#
loop_
_entity.id
_entity.type
_entity.pdbx_description
1 polymer ?
#
loop_
_entity_poly.entity_id
_entity_poly.type
_entity_poly.pdbx_seq_one_letter_code
_entity_poly.pdbx_strand_id
1 'polypeptide(L)'
;MKKRGFGLFVFASFLVSACERAPIPPATEPAPTAADEAAKPGEIIDAPPALEGESYRLILQRVPQMDAPSDAPERFALTLEGRGRWKVNEGFPITLTLAADPAIELSAESLDKDDAARFEEEGARFEFEARGEGRVNASLRFAMCVPESCTFHTETLGIRLASR
;
A
#
# COMPACT_ATOMS: atom_id res chain seq x y z
N MET A 1 -0.70 27.63 -68.84
CA MET A 1 0.39 28.46 -69.41
C MET A 1 1.26 28.95 -68.25
N LYS A 2 2.54 28.52 -68.16
CA LYS A 2 3.78 29.36 -68.28
C LYS A 2 4.01 30.28 -67.04
N LYS A 3 5.14 30.34 -66.30
CA LYS A 3 6.60 30.03 -66.42
C LYS A 3 7.15 29.93 -64.97
N ARG A 4 8.05 29.01 -64.55
CA ARG A 4 9.53 28.96 -64.63
C ARG A 4 10.33 30.27 -64.37
N GLY A 5 11.28 30.17 -63.43
CA GLY A 5 12.50 31.00 -63.25
C GLY A 5 12.97 30.86 -61.79
N PHE A 6 13.94 30.01 -61.40
CA PHE A 6 15.39 29.97 -61.67
C PHE A 6 16.12 31.26 -61.28
N GLY A 7 16.89 31.19 -60.19
CA GLY A 7 17.74 32.25 -59.67
C GLY A 7 18.74 31.69 -58.67
N LEU A 8 19.85 31.18 -59.18
CA LEU A 8 21.04 30.71 -58.48
C LEU A 8 21.84 31.94 -57.98
N PHE A 9 22.22 31.99 -56.70
CA PHE A 9 23.37 32.79 -56.26
C PHE A 9 24.15 32.04 -55.18
N VAL A 10 25.40 31.73 -55.53
CA VAL A 10 26.46 31.20 -54.68
C VAL A 10 27.11 32.38 -53.96
N PHE A 11 27.41 32.27 -52.67
CA PHE A 11 28.63 32.86 -52.10
C PHE A 11 29.05 32.08 -50.83
N ALA A 12 30.26 31.55 -50.89
CA ALA A 12 30.98 30.97 -49.78
C ALA A 12 31.70 32.07 -48.98
N SER A 13 31.79 31.94 -47.65
CA SER A 13 33.07 31.96 -46.92
C SER A 13 32.86 31.84 -45.40
N PHE A 14 33.76 31.07 -44.81
CA PHE A 14 33.95 30.74 -43.41
C PHE A 14 34.25 31.96 -42.54
N LEU A 15 33.85 31.90 -41.26
CA LEU A 15 34.71 32.20 -40.11
C LEU A 15 34.16 31.50 -38.85
N VAL A 16 35.03 30.73 -38.22
CA VAL A 16 34.85 30.04 -36.94
C VAL A 16 34.92 31.07 -35.81
N SER A 17 33.95 31.05 -34.89
CA SER A 17 34.12 31.60 -33.55
C SER A 17 33.44 30.68 -32.53
N ALA A 18 34.26 30.05 -31.70
CA ALA A 18 33.90 29.24 -30.56
C ALA A 18 33.73 30.11 -29.30
N CYS A 19 32.82 29.69 -28.42
CA CYS A 19 32.71 29.91 -26.95
C CYS A 19 31.21 29.86 -26.63
N GLU A 20 30.70 29.11 -25.67
CA GLU A 20 31.28 28.25 -24.65
C GLU A 20 30.11 27.35 -24.22
N ARG A 21 30.19 26.05 -24.47
CA ARG A 21 29.18 25.11 -23.97
C ARG A 21 29.59 24.77 -22.54
N ALA A 22 29.04 25.51 -21.58
CA ALA A 22 29.27 25.26 -20.17
C ALA A 22 28.91 23.79 -19.85
N PRO A 23 29.76 23.06 -19.11
CA PRO A 23 29.43 21.72 -18.65
C PRO A 23 28.30 21.85 -17.64
N ILE A 24 27.14 21.27 -17.97
CA ILE A 24 26.10 21.03 -16.98
C ILE A 24 26.71 20.02 -16.01
N PRO A 25 26.90 20.35 -14.71
CA PRO A 25 27.33 19.35 -13.74
C PRO A 25 26.32 18.20 -13.76
N PRO A 26 26.76 16.93 -13.71
CA PRO A 26 25.81 15.85 -13.52
C PRO A 26 25.05 16.15 -12.24
N ALA A 27 23.74 16.38 -12.37
CA ALA A 27 22.85 16.35 -11.24
C ALA A 27 22.99 14.94 -10.67
N THR A 28 23.74 14.83 -9.57
CA THR A 28 23.68 13.69 -8.69
C THR A 28 22.25 13.69 -8.15
N GLU A 29 21.34 13.05 -8.87
CA GLU A 29 20.07 12.62 -8.30
C GLU A 29 20.44 11.81 -7.05
N PRO A 30 19.99 12.21 -5.85
CA PRO A 30 20.06 11.31 -4.72
C PRO A 30 19.28 10.06 -5.13
N ALA A 31 19.98 8.93 -5.17
CA ALA A 31 19.37 7.63 -5.34
C ALA A 31 18.17 7.55 -4.38
N PRO A 32 17.01 7.02 -4.81
CA PRO A 32 15.92 6.75 -3.90
C PRO A 32 16.46 5.88 -2.77
N THR A 33 16.53 6.46 -1.58
CA THR A 33 16.65 5.75 -0.31
C THR A 33 15.67 4.60 -0.38
N ALA A 34 16.16 3.38 -0.10
CA ALA A 34 15.41 2.14 -0.15
C ALA A 34 13.97 2.35 0.31
N ALA A 35 13.04 2.27 -0.65
CA ALA A 35 11.68 1.93 -0.33
C ALA A 35 11.78 0.58 0.38
N ASP A 36 11.41 0.57 1.67
CA ASP A 36 11.07 -0.65 2.38
C ASP A 36 10.24 -1.51 1.41
N GLU A 37 10.75 -2.69 1.07
CA GLU A 37 10.09 -3.59 0.13
C GLU A 37 8.80 -4.04 0.79
N ALA A 38 7.70 -3.32 0.51
CA ALA A 38 6.38 -3.62 1.04
C ALA A 38 6.08 -5.10 0.77
N ALA A 39 5.76 -5.83 1.83
CA ALA A 39 5.47 -7.25 1.76
C ALA A 39 4.37 -7.53 0.74
N LYS A 40 4.53 -8.60 -0.05
CA LYS A 40 3.51 -8.97 -1.02
C LYS A 40 2.27 -9.47 -0.28
N PRO A 41 1.05 -9.09 -0.72
CA PRO A 41 -0.17 -9.64 -0.15
C PRO A 41 -0.16 -11.17 -0.20
N GLY A 42 -0.52 -11.81 0.91
CA GLY A 42 -0.57 -13.26 1.03
C GLY A 42 0.75 -13.92 1.44
N GLU A 43 1.82 -13.15 1.67
CA GLU A 43 3.08 -13.68 2.20
C GLU A 43 3.09 -13.71 3.73
N ILE A 44 3.62 -14.80 4.31
CA ILE A 44 3.82 -14.92 5.76
C ILE A 44 5.19 -14.34 6.09
N ILE A 45 5.19 -13.15 6.68
CA ILE A 45 6.40 -12.43 7.09
C ILE A 45 6.35 -12.05 8.57
N ASP A 46 7.50 -11.70 9.16
CA ASP A 46 7.55 -11.16 10.52
C ASP A 46 7.10 -9.68 10.56
N ALA A 47 5.81 -9.46 10.35
CA ALA A 47 5.19 -8.14 10.45
C ALA A 47 4.71 -7.83 11.88
N PRO A 48 4.72 -6.56 12.30
CA PRO A 48 4.21 -6.14 13.60
C PRO A 48 2.68 -6.20 13.66
N PRO A 49 2.08 -6.26 14.87
CA PRO A 49 0.62 -6.25 15.05
C PRO A 49 0.02 -4.83 14.97
N ALA A 50 0.83 -3.79 14.81
CA ALA A 50 0.37 -2.42 14.62
C ALA A 50 1.35 -1.64 13.74
N LEU A 51 0.80 -0.73 12.92
CA LEU A 51 1.54 0.16 12.04
C LEU A 51 0.91 1.56 12.08
N GLU A 52 1.76 2.59 12.03
CA GLU A 52 1.32 3.99 11.98
C GLU A 52 1.96 4.68 10.78
N GLY A 53 1.16 4.99 9.77
CA GLY A 53 1.56 5.81 8.63
C GLY A 53 1.24 7.28 8.85
N GLU A 54 1.60 8.12 7.87
CA GLU A 54 1.25 9.55 7.91
C GLU A 54 -0.27 9.78 7.86
N SER A 55 -0.98 9.04 7.02
CA SER A 55 -2.41 9.20 6.75
C SER A 55 -3.31 8.26 7.56
N TYR A 56 -2.76 7.23 8.19
CA TYR A 56 -3.55 6.16 8.82
C TYR A 56 -2.87 5.53 10.03
N ARG A 57 -3.66 4.76 10.80
CA ARG A 57 -3.21 3.84 11.84
C ARG A 57 -3.87 2.47 11.62
N LEU A 58 -3.10 1.40 11.76
CA LEU A 58 -3.54 0.02 11.64
C LEU A 58 -3.21 -0.76 12.90
N ILE A 59 -4.18 -1.54 13.38
CA ILE A 59 -4.02 -2.40 14.56
C ILE A 59 -4.67 -3.75 14.29
N LEU A 60 -3.89 -4.81 14.44
CA LEU A 60 -4.35 -6.19 14.48
C LEU A 60 -4.30 -6.70 15.93
N GLN A 61 -5.45 -7.06 16.47
CA GLN A 61 -5.56 -7.47 17.87
C GLN A 61 -6.53 -8.63 18.07
N ARG A 62 -6.34 -9.38 19.15
CA ARG A 62 -7.29 -10.41 19.60
C ARG A 62 -8.54 -9.74 20.18
N VAL A 63 -9.70 -10.28 19.86
CA VAL A 63 -10.98 -9.88 20.45
C VAL A 63 -11.26 -10.83 21.63
N PRO A 64 -11.37 -10.32 22.87
CA PRO A 64 -11.67 -11.17 24.02
C PRO A 64 -12.99 -11.92 23.87
N GLN A 65 -12.97 -13.23 24.17
CA GLN A 65 -14.16 -14.08 24.19
C GLN A 65 -14.27 -14.69 25.60
N MET A 66 -15.13 -14.11 26.45
CA MET A 66 -15.22 -14.47 27.87
C MET A 66 -15.79 -15.88 28.11
N ASP A 67 -16.64 -16.37 27.20
CA ASP A 67 -17.36 -17.64 27.34
C ASP A 67 -17.00 -18.67 26.26
N ALA A 68 -15.88 -18.48 25.56
CA ALA A 68 -15.44 -19.41 24.53
C ALA A 68 -14.81 -20.68 25.17
N PRO A 69 -15.15 -21.89 24.69
CA PRO A 69 -14.45 -23.10 25.08
C PRO A 69 -12.97 -23.03 24.68
N SER A 70 -12.12 -23.81 25.34
CA SER A 70 -10.65 -23.74 25.15
C SER A 70 -10.18 -24.05 23.72
N ASP A 71 -10.97 -24.82 22.97
CA ASP A 71 -10.75 -25.22 21.58
C ASP A 71 -11.48 -24.33 20.55
N ALA A 72 -12.18 -23.28 21.00
CA ALA A 72 -12.81 -22.32 20.11
C ALA A 72 -11.74 -21.63 19.24
N PRO A 73 -12.07 -21.30 17.97
CA PRO A 73 -11.24 -20.40 17.18
C PRO A 73 -11.06 -19.07 17.92
N GLU A 74 -9.85 -18.51 17.83
CA GLU A 74 -9.57 -17.20 18.38
C GLU A 74 -10.07 -16.12 17.43
N ARG A 75 -10.81 -15.14 17.97
CA ARG A 75 -11.27 -13.99 17.18
C ARG A 75 -10.22 -12.89 17.13
N PHE A 76 -10.06 -12.31 15.94
CA PHE A 76 -9.17 -11.19 15.69
C PHE A 76 -9.94 -10.05 15.05
N ALA A 77 -9.41 -8.85 15.22
CA ALA A 77 -9.89 -7.68 14.52
C ALA A 77 -8.73 -6.85 13.97
N LEU A 78 -8.86 -6.49 12.69
CA LEU A 78 -8.01 -5.50 12.05
C LEU A 78 -8.78 -4.19 11.95
N THR A 79 -8.23 -3.12 12.53
CA THR A 79 -8.83 -1.78 12.55
C THR A 79 -7.95 -0.81 11.79
N LEU A 80 -8.54 -0.12 10.82
CA LEU A 80 -7.98 1.02 10.09
C LEU A 80 -8.62 2.30 10.59
N GLU A 81 -7.80 3.28 10.97
CA GLU A 81 -8.24 4.62 11.38
C GLU A 81 -7.55 5.68 10.53
N GLY A 82 -8.31 6.66 10.05
CA GLY A 82 -7.73 7.85 9.40
C GLY A 82 -7.03 8.77 10.40
N ARG A 83 -5.96 9.44 9.95
CA ARG A 83 -5.20 10.39 10.79
C ARG A 83 -5.31 11.83 10.29
N GLY A 84 -5.52 12.75 11.23
CA GLY A 84 -5.62 14.18 10.93
C GLY A 84 -6.78 14.48 9.98
N ARG A 85 -6.47 15.02 8.80
CA ARG A 85 -7.46 15.35 7.76
C ARG A 85 -7.73 14.22 6.77
N TRP A 86 -7.03 13.09 6.89
CA TRP A 86 -7.18 11.94 6.01
C TRP A 86 -8.38 11.10 6.40
N LYS A 87 -9.15 10.68 5.41
CA LYS A 87 -10.33 9.83 5.53
C LYS A 87 -10.20 8.60 4.65
N VAL A 88 -10.85 7.50 5.03
CA VAL A 88 -10.92 6.29 4.19
C VAL A 88 -11.69 6.62 2.92
N ASN A 89 -11.19 6.18 1.77
CA ASN A 89 -11.90 6.31 0.50
C ASN A 89 -12.97 5.22 0.37
N GLU A 90 -14.23 5.58 0.59
CA GLU A 90 -15.34 4.63 0.51
C GLU A 90 -15.66 4.10 -0.90
N GLY A 91 -15.16 4.78 -1.94
CA GLY A 91 -15.33 4.42 -3.34
C GLY A 91 -14.18 3.59 -3.92
N PHE A 92 -13.06 3.45 -3.20
CA PHE A 92 -11.96 2.59 -3.63
C PHE A 92 -12.10 1.19 -3.02
N PRO A 93 -11.78 0.11 -3.75
CA PRO A 93 -11.82 -1.24 -3.18
C PRO A 93 -10.93 -1.37 -1.95
N ILE A 94 -11.53 -1.77 -0.83
CA ILE A 94 -10.83 -2.22 0.36
C ILE A 94 -10.85 -3.75 0.39
N THR A 95 -9.69 -4.36 0.62
CA THR A 95 -9.58 -5.81 0.66
C THR A 95 -8.56 -6.21 1.71
N LEU A 96 -8.95 -7.12 2.59
CA LEU A 96 -8.09 -7.76 3.56
C LEU A 96 -7.78 -9.18 3.09
N THR A 97 -6.53 -9.45 2.72
CA THR A 97 -6.06 -10.80 2.40
C THR A 97 -5.36 -11.41 3.62
N LEU A 98 -5.75 -12.63 3.97
CA LEU A 98 -5.19 -13.37 5.09
C LEU A 98 -4.26 -14.47 4.58
N ALA A 99 -3.10 -14.59 5.21
CA ALA A 99 -2.19 -15.70 5.03
C ALA A 99 -1.81 -16.24 6.39
N ALA A 100 -1.67 -17.56 6.51
CA ALA A 100 -1.33 -18.19 7.77
C ALA A 100 -0.45 -19.41 7.56
N ASP A 101 0.32 -19.76 8.59
CA ASP A 101 1.09 -21.00 8.57
C ASP A 101 0.17 -22.20 8.30
N PRO A 102 0.67 -23.28 7.66
CA PRO A 102 -0.16 -24.42 7.26
C PRO A 102 -0.91 -25.13 8.39
N ALA A 103 -0.48 -24.94 9.64
CA ALA A 103 -1.11 -25.49 10.83
C ALA A 103 -2.28 -24.64 11.36
N ILE A 104 -2.57 -23.50 10.73
CA ILE A 104 -3.64 -22.58 11.11
C ILE A 104 -4.83 -22.71 10.14
N GLU A 105 -6.00 -22.93 10.70
CA GLU A 105 -7.29 -22.84 10.01
C GLU A 105 -7.81 -21.41 10.12
N LEU A 106 -8.11 -20.77 8.99
CA LEU A 106 -8.72 -19.43 8.92
C LEU A 106 -10.21 -19.54 8.58
N SER A 107 -11.04 -18.67 9.14
CA SER A 107 -12.46 -18.58 8.78
C SER A 107 -12.70 -18.06 7.36
N ALA A 108 -11.74 -17.31 6.81
CA ALA A 108 -11.75 -16.76 5.46
C ALA A 108 -10.30 -16.54 4.97
N GLU A 109 -10.11 -16.53 3.65
CA GLU A 109 -8.82 -16.21 3.03
C GLU A 109 -8.74 -14.74 2.60
N SER A 110 -9.91 -14.12 2.34
CA SER A 110 -10.03 -12.73 1.96
C SER A 110 -11.36 -12.19 2.47
N LEU A 111 -11.37 -10.91 2.87
CA LEU A 111 -12.55 -10.14 3.23
C LEU A 111 -12.56 -8.84 2.44
N ASP A 112 -13.73 -8.36 2.04
CA ASP A 112 -13.89 -7.09 1.35
C ASP A 112 -14.85 -6.13 2.08
N LYS A 113 -15.21 -5.03 1.43
CA LYS A 113 -16.09 -3.99 2.00
C LYS A 113 -17.38 -4.57 2.60
N ASP A 114 -17.98 -5.58 1.98
CA ASP A 114 -19.26 -6.12 2.40
C ASP A 114 -19.13 -7.03 3.64
N ASP A 115 -17.92 -7.52 3.92
CA ASP A 115 -17.59 -8.31 5.11
C ASP A 115 -17.16 -7.44 6.31
N ALA A 116 -16.97 -6.13 6.11
CA ALA A 116 -16.49 -5.24 7.15
C ALA A 116 -17.54 -5.09 8.27
N ALA A 117 -17.12 -5.33 9.51
CA ALA A 117 -17.93 -5.07 10.70
C ALA A 117 -18.22 -3.57 10.88
N ARG A 118 -17.35 -2.71 10.34
CA ARG A 118 -17.56 -1.26 10.19
C ARG A 118 -16.83 -0.77 8.95
N PHE A 119 -17.46 0.09 8.17
CA PHE A 119 -16.81 0.79 7.06
C PHE A 119 -17.44 2.17 6.87
N GLU A 120 -16.66 3.22 7.15
CA GLU A 120 -17.06 4.63 7.11
C GLU A 120 -15.83 5.52 6.83
N GLU A 121 -16.02 6.81 6.56
CA GLU A 121 -14.93 7.76 6.27
C GLU A 121 -13.86 7.81 7.38
N GLU A 122 -14.25 7.61 8.64
CA GLU A 122 -13.35 7.61 9.79
C GLU A 122 -12.45 6.37 9.86
N GLY A 123 -12.88 5.25 9.29
CA GLY A 123 -12.15 4.00 9.41
C GLY A 123 -12.91 2.75 8.98
N ALA A 124 -12.19 1.63 8.98
CA ALA A 124 -12.72 0.32 8.68
C ALA A 124 -12.36 -0.69 9.78
N ARG A 125 -13.20 -1.70 9.98
CA ARG A 125 -12.96 -2.81 10.91
C ARG A 125 -13.35 -4.12 10.26
N PHE A 126 -12.41 -5.05 10.23
CA PHE A 126 -12.60 -6.42 9.78
C PHE A 126 -12.43 -7.36 10.96
N GLU A 127 -13.25 -8.41 11.02
CA GLU A 127 -13.13 -9.46 12.02
C GLU A 127 -13.00 -10.81 11.33
N PHE A 128 -12.15 -11.68 11.87
CA PHE A 128 -11.95 -13.02 11.37
C PHE A 128 -11.58 -13.95 12.52
N GLU A 129 -11.69 -15.26 12.29
CA GLU A 129 -11.31 -16.28 13.26
C GLU A 129 -10.13 -17.09 12.74
N ALA A 130 -9.26 -17.50 13.65
CA ALA A 130 -8.17 -18.41 13.35
C ALA A 130 -7.99 -19.45 14.47
N ARG A 131 -7.69 -20.68 14.10
CA ARG A 131 -7.42 -21.79 15.03
C ARG A 131 -6.09 -22.45 14.67
N GLY A 132 -5.29 -22.79 15.67
CA GLY A 132 -4.02 -23.49 15.50
C GLY A 132 -2.87 -22.73 16.13
N GLU A 133 -1.65 -23.16 15.83
CA GLU A 133 -0.41 -22.54 16.31
C GLU A 133 0.41 -22.06 15.12
N GLY A 134 0.99 -20.86 15.24
CA GLY A 134 1.83 -20.28 14.19
C GLY A 134 1.57 -18.79 14.01
N ARG A 135 1.82 -18.29 12.80
CA ARG A 135 1.64 -16.90 12.43
C ARG A 135 0.47 -16.71 11.48
N VAL A 136 -0.26 -15.61 11.69
CA VAL A 136 -1.23 -15.06 10.74
C VAL A 136 -0.74 -13.68 10.30
N ASN A 137 -0.74 -13.45 9.00
CA ASN A 137 -0.50 -12.18 8.34
C ASN A 137 -1.79 -11.66 7.71
N ALA A 138 -2.06 -10.38 7.94
CA ALA A 138 -3.25 -9.68 7.52
C ALA A 138 -2.82 -8.50 6.63
N SER A 139 -3.01 -8.64 5.31
CA SER A 139 -2.61 -7.64 4.31
C SER A 139 -3.80 -6.82 3.86
N LEU A 140 -3.85 -5.55 4.26
CA LEU A 140 -4.94 -4.64 3.90
C LEU A 140 -4.54 -3.75 2.73
N ARG A 141 -5.31 -3.80 1.65
CA ARG A 141 -5.27 -2.85 0.54
C ARG A 141 -6.38 -1.82 0.70
N PHE A 142 -6.04 -0.54 0.69
CA PHE A 142 -6.98 0.56 0.93
C PHE A 142 -6.48 1.88 0.30
N ALA A 143 -7.30 2.92 0.38
CA ALA A 143 -6.89 4.27 0.00
C ALA A 143 -7.36 5.29 1.04
N MET A 144 -6.51 6.29 1.29
CA MET A 144 -6.78 7.42 2.16
C MET A 144 -6.88 8.68 1.30
N CYS A 145 -7.88 9.52 1.54
CA CYS A 145 -8.09 10.76 0.80
C CYS A 145 -8.12 11.99 1.71
N VAL A 146 -7.65 13.10 1.14
CA VAL A 146 -8.00 14.47 1.51
C VAL A 146 -8.86 15.07 0.38
N PRO A 147 -9.52 16.21 0.56
CA PRO A 147 -10.35 16.81 -0.49
C PRO A 147 -9.66 16.98 -1.84
N GLU A 148 -8.33 17.17 -1.84
CA GLU A 148 -7.55 17.48 -3.03
C GLU A 148 -6.93 16.24 -3.71
N SER A 149 -6.75 15.12 -3.00
CA SER A 149 -6.00 13.95 -3.51
C SER A 149 -6.20 12.69 -2.67
N CYS A 150 -5.87 11.53 -3.25
CA CYS A 150 -5.88 10.24 -2.56
C CYS A 150 -4.52 9.52 -2.69
N THR A 151 -4.17 8.75 -1.66
CA THR A 151 -2.99 7.89 -1.61
C THR A 151 -3.43 6.44 -1.41
N PHE A 152 -2.81 5.52 -2.14
CA PHE A 152 -3.12 4.09 -2.11
C PHE A 152 -2.09 3.36 -1.26
N HIS A 153 -2.56 2.43 -0.44
CA HIS A 153 -1.75 1.70 0.52
C HIS A 153 -1.98 0.20 0.40
N THR A 154 -0.94 -0.56 0.75
CA THR A 154 -1.01 -1.99 0.97
C THR A 154 -0.08 -2.29 2.13
N GLU A 155 -0.64 -2.70 3.25
CA GLU A 155 0.08 -2.83 4.51
C GLU A 155 -0.18 -4.21 5.08
N THR A 156 0.87 -4.85 5.60
CA THR A 156 0.79 -6.19 6.19
C THR A 156 1.07 -6.12 7.68
N LEU A 157 0.14 -6.63 8.48
CA LEU A 157 0.28 -6.80 9.93
C LEU A 157 0.41 -8.28 10.27
N GLY A 158 1.07 -8.60 11.37
CA GLY A 158 1.32 -9.97 11.79
C GLY A 158 0.99 -10.21 13.26
N ILE A 159 0.44 -11.38 13.57
CA ILE A 159 0.21 -11.85 14.94
C ILE A 159 0.57 -13.33 15.06
N ARG A 160 1.19 -13.72 16.18
CA ARG A 160 1.43 -15.13 16.50
C ARG A 160 0.32 -15.69 17.36
N LEU A 161 -0.17 -16.86 16.99
CA LEU A 161 -1.02 -17.76 17.75
C LEU A 161 -0.16 -18.74 18.54
N ALA A 162 -0.47 -18.89 19.81
CA ALA A 162 0.13 -19.89 20.68
C ALA A 162 -0.90 -20.99 20.89
N SER A 163 -0.43 -22.25 20.94
CA SER A 163 -1.23 -23.37 21.41
C SER A 163 -1.80 -23.04 22.81
N ARG A 164 -3.13 -23.08 22.94
CA ARG A 164 -3.82 -22.92 24.22
C ARG A 164 -3.95 -24.26 24.95
#